data_AF-A0A935UNV0-F1
#
_entry.id   AF-A0A935UNV0-F1
#
_cell.length_a   1.000
_cell.length_b   1.000
_cell.length_c   1.000
_cell.angle_alpha   90.00
_cell.angle_beta   90.00
_cell.angle_gamma   90.00
#
_symmetry.space_group_name_H-M   'P 1'
#
loop_
_entity.id
_entity.type
_entity.pdbx_description
1 polymer ?
#
loop_
_entity_poly.entity_id
_entity_poly.type
_entity_poly.pdbx_seq_one_letter_code
_entity_poly.pdbx_strand_id
1 'polypeptide(L)'
;MNSWIDAVLVLITLTSLVLLGASRLGTSIRMVALQGVLLSPLPLLLAGDAGITLRAAGLAVATVLIKGIGFPWLMDRAVRGGSLRRELDPRLGYNASLLAGVLLLAVAFLLSSRLPLPPGEGTPLVLPAALFNILAGMFVIASRRQAITQVLGYLVLENGIYVFGVGIASHQPLLVELGILLDVFAAVFVMGIVIFHMGRELDHIDTGRMTLLNDWEKE
;
A
#
# COMPACT_ATOMS: atom_id res chain seq x y z
N MET A 1 27.11 -0.12 1.49
CA MET A 1 25.82 0.27 2.10
C MET A 1 24.75 0.53 1.03
N ASN A 2 25.08 1.31 -0.01
CA ASN A 2 24.15 1.64 -1.11
C ASN A 2 23.54 0.42 -1.84
N SER A 3 24.28 -0.68 -2.01
CA SER A 3 23.78 -1.88 -2.71
C SER A 3 22.56 -2.52 -2.05
N TRP A 4 22.44 -2.46 -0.71
CA TRP A 4 21.27 -2.98 0.01
C TRP A 4 20.05 -2.08 -0.16
N ILE A 5 20.25 -0.76 -0.15
CA ILE A 5 19.20 0.23 -0.41
C ILE A 5 18.68 0.05 -1.84
N ASP A 6 19.58 -0.05 -2.82
CA ASP A 6 19.22 -0.27 -4.23
C ASP A 6 18.44 -1.58 -4.41
N ALA A 7 18.87 -2.67 -3.76
CA ALA A 7 18.16 -3.94 -3.80
C ALA A 7 16.72 -3.80 -3.27
N VAL A 8 16.54 -3.14 -2.13
CA VAL A 8 15.21 -2.88 -1.55
C VAL A 8 14.34 -2.04 -2.49
N LEU A 9 14.88 -0.96 -3.06
CA LEU A 9 14.15 -0.09 -3.99
C LEU A 9 13.74 -0.81 -5.28
N VAL A 10 14.62 -1.64 -5.83
CA VAL A 10 14.32 -2.50 -6.98
C VAL A 10 13.22 -3.50 -6.63
N LEU A 11 13.32 -4.17 -5.48
CA LEU A 11 12.30 -5.12 -5.01
C LEU A 11 10.93 -4.44 -4.85
N ILE A 12 10.87 -3.25 -4.24
CA ILE A 12 9.63 -2.49 -4.10
C ILE A 12 9.07 -2.12 -5.48
N THR A 13 9.91 -1.64 -6.39
CA THR A 13 9.51 -1.32 -7.78
C THR A 13 8.94 -2.54 -8.50
N LEU A 14 9.59 -3.70 -8.38
CA LEU A 14 9.12 -4.96 -8.96
C LEU A 14 7.78 -5.40 -8.36
N THR A 15 7.62 -5.31 -7.04
CA THR A 15 6.33 -5.64 -6.40
C THR A 15 5.18 -4.73 -6.87
N SER A 16 5.44 -3.45 -7.14
CA SER A 16 4.45 -2.54 -7.73
C SER A 16 4.09 -2.91 -9.17
N LEU A 17 5.06 -3.31 -9.99
CA LEU A 17 4.78 -3.84 -11.33
C LEU A 17 3.95 -5.12 -11.28
N VAL A 18 4.27 -6.04 -10.37
CA VAL A 18 3.49 -7.27 -10.18
C VAL A 18 2.07 -6.95 -9.72
N LEU A 19 1.89 -5.95 -8.85
CA LEU A 19 0.57 -5.50 -8.39
C LEU A 19 -0.28 -4.94 -9.53
N LEU A 20 0.31 -4.20 -10.49
CA LEU A 20 -0.40 -3.70 -11.67
C LEU A 20 -0.91 -4.83 -12.57
N GLY A 21 -0.12 -5.90 -12.72
CA GLY A 21 -0.47 -7.09 -13.50
C GLY A 21 -1.28 -8.15 -12.74
N ALA A 22 -1.50 -7.97 -11.43
CA ALA A 22 -2.19 -8.98 -10.61
C ALA A 22 -3.66 -9.14 -11.03
N SER A 23 -4.14 -10.39 -11.00
CA SER A 23 -5.54 -10.77 -11.27
C SER A 23 -6.35 -11.11 -10.03
N ARG A 24 -5.68 -11.36 -8.90
CA ARG A 24 -6.31 -11.79 -7.65
C ARG A 24 -6.01 -10.80 -6.53
N LEU A 25 -7.04 -10.41 -5.78
CA LEU A 25 -6.91 -9.54 -4.61
C LEU A 25 -5.89 -10.06 -3.60
N GLY A 26 -5.89 -11.38 -3.34
CA GLY A 26 -4.96 -12.00 -2.40
C GLY A 26 -3.49 -11.81 -2.80
N THR A 27 -3.19 -11.83 -4.10
CA THR A 27 -1.83 -11.54 -4.60
C THR A 27 -1.45 -10.09 -4.33
N SER A 28 -2.35 -9.15 -4.62
CA SER A 28 -2.11 -7.72 -4.36
C SER A 28 -1.91 -7.42 -2.87
N ILE A 29 -2.71 -8.02 -1.98
CA ILE A 29 -2.55 -7.88 -0.53
C ILE A 29 -1.18 -8.39 -0.08
N ARG A 30 -0.75 -9.57 -0.55
CA ARG A 30 0.57 -10.13 -0.24
C ARG A 30 1.72 -9.26 -0.76
N MET A 31 1.57 -8.66 -1.94
CA MET A 31 2.57 -7.74 -2.50
C MET A 31 2.70 -6.47 -1.65
N VAL A 32 1.58 -5.89 -1.20
CA VAL A 32 1.61 -4.73 -0.29
C VAL A 32 2.21 -5.10 1.08
N ALA A 33 1.91 -6.29 1.61
CA ALA A 33 2.53 -6.79 2.84
C ALA A 33 4.06 -6.91 2.69
N LEU A 34 4.49 -7.49 1.56
CA LEU A 34 5.91 -7.61 1.23
C LEU A 34 6.57 -6.24 1.11
N GLN A 35 5.92 -5.25 0.49
CA GLN A 35 6.42 -3.87 0.46
C GLN A 35 6.58 -3.29 1.86
N GLY A 36 5.60 -3.48 2.76
CA GLY A 36 5.71 -3.02 4.15
C GLY A 36 6.93 -3.59 4.87
N VAL A 37 7.23 -4.87 4.68
CA VAL A 37 8.44 -5.52 5.23
C VAL A 37 9.70 -4.97 4.57
N LEU A 38 9.72 -4.84 3.24
CA LEU A 38 10.86 -4.32 2.48
C LEU A 38 11.20 -2.87 2.83
N LEU A 39 10.22 -2.04 3.19
CA LEU A 39 10.42 -0.65 3.57
C LEU A 39 11.02 -0.48 4.97
N SER A 40 10.74 -1.40 5.89
CA SER A 40 11.19 -1.33 7.27
C SER A 40 12.70 -1.15 7.50
N PRO A 41 13.62 -1.76 6.73
CA PRO A 41 15.05 -1.50 6.90
C PRO A 41 15.49 -0.12 6.41
N LEU A 42 14.72 0.59 5.58
CA LEU A 42 15.19 1.83 4.93
C LEU A 42 15.61 2.93 5.92
N PRO A 43 14.86 3.26 6.99
CA PRO A 43 15.30 4.24 7.98
C PRO A 43 16.60 3.84 8.69
N LEU A 44 16.83 2.54 8.89
CA LEU A 44 18.04 2.04 9.53
C LEU A 44 19.24 2.08 8.58
N LEU A 45 19.04 1.71 7.31
CA LEU A 45 20.07 1.71 6.29
C LEU A 45 20.50 3.14 5.90
N LEU A 46 19.57 4.09 5.93
CA LEU A 46 19.82 5.51 5.63
C LEU A 46 20.35 6.29 6.84
N ALA A 47 20.21 5.78 8.07
CA ALA A 47 20.82 6.39 9.26
C ALA A 47 22.36 6.33 9.27
N GLY A 48 22.96 5.40 8.51
CA GLY A 48 24.40 5.34 8.24
C GLY A 48 25.28 5.39 9.50
N ASP A 49 26.32 6.23 9.45
CA ASP A 49 27.35 6.39 10.49
C ASP A 49 26.92 7.25 11.69
N ALA A 50 25.73 7.89 11.64
CA ALA A 50 25.17 8.66 12.76
C ALA A 50 24.67 7.75 13.91
N GLY A 51 24.67 6.43 13.70
CA GLY A 51 24.21 5.43 14.64
C GLY A 51 22.71 5.20 14.58
N ILE A 52 22.28 4.02 15.05
CA ILE A 52 20.86 3.67 15.15
C ILE A 52 20.22 4.56 16.22
N THR A 53 19.54 5.62 15.78
CA THR A 53 18.75 6.44 16.68
C THR A 53 17.50 5.66 17.12
N LEU A 54 17.05 5.87 18.36
CA LEU A 54 15.81 5.28 18.86
C LEU A 54 14.61 5.61 17.95
N ARG A 55 14.65 6.78 17.29
CA ARG A 55 13.66 7.19 16.29
C ARG A 55 13.67 6.29 15.06
N ALA A 56 14.83 6.02 14.46
CA ALA A 56 14.93 5.14 13.28
C ALA A 56 14.49 3.71 13.58
N ALA A 57 14.86 3.17 14.76
CA ALA A 57 14.40 1.87 15.21
C ALA A 57 12.88 1.85 15.45
N GLY A 58 12.33 2.88 16.09
CA GLY A 58 10.90 3.04 16.30
C GLY A 58 10.12 3.10 14.98
N LEU A 59 10.61 3.86 14.00
CA LEU A 59 10.03 3.94 12.65
C LEU A 59 10.05 2.57 11.96
N ALA A 60 11.20 1.88 11.96
CA ALA A 60 11.31 0.56 11.34
C ALA A 60 10.30 -0.44 11.93
N VAL A 61 10.21 -0.51 13.26
CA VAL A 61 9.25 -1.38 13.96
C VAL A 61 7.81 -0.99 13.64
N ALA A 62 7.49 0.30 13.71
CA ALA A 62 6.15 0.81 13.39
C ALA A 62 5.75 0.46 11.94
N THR A 63 6.66 0.62 10.97
CA THR A 63 6.42 0.28 9.57
C THR A 63 6.14 -1.22 9.39
N VAL A 64 6.87 -2.12 10.06
CA VAL A 64 6.55 -3.56 10.01
C VAL A 64 5.19 -3.86 10.62
N LEU A 65 4.93 -3.35 11.83
CA LEU A 65 3.70 -3.65 12.56
C LEU A 65 2.47 -3.13 11.82
N ILE A 66 2.52 -1.90 11.30
CA ILE A 66 1.41 -1.27 10.61
C ILE A 66 1.28 -1.79 9.18
N LYS A 67 2.34 -1.68 8.36
CA LYS A 67 2.26 -1.97 6.91
C LYS A 67 2.52 -3.42 6.56
N GLY A 68 3.42 -4.08 7.28
CA GLY A 68 3.76 -5.49 7.03
C GLY A 68 2.71 -6.46 7.59
N ILE A 69 2.05 -6.09 8.69
CA ILE A 69 1.12 -6.98 9.41
C ILE A 69 -0.27 -6.38 9.51
N GLY A 70 -0.42 -5.16 10.03
CA GLY A 70 -1.71 -4.51 10.31
C GLY A 70 -2.61 -4.35 9.09
N PHE A 71 -2.17 -3.61 8.08
CA PHE A 71 -2.97 -3.40 6.86
C PHE A 71 -3.25 -4.69 6.10
N PRO A 72 -2.28 -5.59 5.86
CA PRO A 72 -2.54 -6.85 5.18
C PRO A 72 -3.56 -7.71 5.93
N TRP A 73 -3.45 -7.79 7.26
CA TRP A 73 -4.40 -8.52 8.09
C TRP A 73 -5.81 -7.93 7.99
N LEU A 74 -5.93 -6.61 8.07
CA LEU A 74 -7.22 -5.92 8.01
C LEU A 74 -7.87 -6.04 6.62
N MET A 75 -7.07 -5.98 5.56
CA MET A 75 -7.52 -6.22 4.18
C MET A 75 -7.94 -7.65 3.93
N ASP A 76 -7.19 -8.62 4.44
CA ASP A 76 -7.53 -10.03 4.28
C ASP A 76 -8.77 -10.39 5.11
N ARG A 77 -8.97 -9.75 6.27
CA ARG A 77 -10.23 -9.83 7.03
C ARG A 77 -11.40 -9.26 6.22
N ALA A 78 -11.23 -8.10 5.58
CA ALA A 78 -12.25 -7.50 4.73
C ALA A 78 -12.63 -8.42 3.55
N VAL A 79 -11.66 -9.04 2.90
CA VAL A 79 -11.89 -9.97 1.78
C VAL A 79 -12.54 -11.28 2.22
N ARG A 80 -12.18 -11.81 3.39
CA ARG A 80 -12.76 -13.04 3.94
C ARG A 80 -14.18 -12.86 4.49
N GLY A 81 -14.55 -11.62 4.86
CA GLY A 81 -15.83 -11.28 5.48
C GLY A 81 -17.06 -11.29 4.57
N GLY A 82 -16.94 -11.45 3.24
CA GLY A 82 -18.09 -11.69 2.34
C GLY A 82 -18.30 -10.68 1.19
N SER A 83 -18.93 -11.18 0.12
CA SER A 83 -19.36 -10.54 -1.16
C SER A 83 -18.31 -9.88 -2.09
N LEU A 84 -17.09 -9.62 -1.63
CA LEU A 84 -16.07 -9.02 -2.48
C LEU A 84 -15.60 -10.01 -3.56
N ARG A 85 -15.73 -9.60 -4.83
CA ARG A 85 -15.14 -10.35 -5.95
C ARG A 85 -13.64 -10.46 -5.72
N ARG A 86 -13.16 -11.70 -5.57
CA ARG A 86 -11.75 -12.04 -5.34
C ARG A 86 -10.87 -11.76 -6.56
N GLU A 87 -11.50 -11.70 -7.73
CA GLU A 87 -10.87 -11.30 -8.98
C GLU A 87 -10.94 -9.79 -9.16
N LEU A 88 -9.83 -9.24 -9.61
CA LEU A 88 -9.68 -7.84 -9.93
C LEU A 88 -10.39 -7.58 -11.27
N ASP A 89 -11.22 -6.55 -11.34
CA ASP A 89 -11.82 -6.10 -12.61
C ASP A 89 -11.19 -4.75 -13.01
N PRO A 90 -9.97 -4.75 -13.60
CA PRO A 90 -9.39 -3.52 -14.12
C PRO A 90 -10.22 -2.93 -15.25
N ARG A 91 -10.37 -1.61 -15.26
CA ARG A 91 -10.92 -0.90 -16.44
C ARG A 91 -10.05 -1.10 -17.69
N LEU A 92 -8.73 -1.18 -17.48
CA LEU A 92 -7.72 -1.43 -18.50
C LEU A 92 -7.15 -2.83 -18.25
N GLY A 93 -7.49 -3.81 -19.10
CA GLY A 93 -7.10 -5.22 -18.91
C GLY A 93 -5.64 -5.42 -18.48
N TYR A 94 -5.34 -6.55 -17.82
CA TYR A 94 -4.06 -6.79 -17.12
C TYR A 94 -2.81 -6.43 -17.93
N ASN A 95 -2.76 -6.81 -19.21
CA ASN A 95 -1.64 -6.51 -20.09
C ASN A 95 -1.46 -5.00 -20.33
N ALA A 96 -2.57 -4.27 -20.51
CA ALA A 96 -2.54 -2.81 -20.68
C ALA A 96 -2.13 -2.11 -19.38
N SER A 97 -2.55 -2.62 -18.22
CA SER A 97 -2.11 -2.12 -16.91
C SER A 97 -0.60 -2.33 -16.70
N LEU A 98 -0.06 -3.48 -17.11
CA LEU A 98 1.38 -3.75 -17.02
C LEU A 98 2.20 -2.87 -17.97
N LEU A 99 1.74 -2.71 -19.22
CA LEU A 99 2.36 -1.79 -20.18
C LEU A 99 2.34 -0.35 -19.67
N ALA A 100 1.22 0.10 -19.11
CA ALA A 100 1.12 1.40 -18.45
C ALA A 100 2.15 1.50 -17.30
N GLY A 101 2.31 0.45 -16.50
CA GLY A 101 3.34 0.39 -15.47
C GLY A 101 4.76 0.60 -16.00
N VAL A 102 5.13 -0.06 -17.08
CA VAL A 102 6.46 0.13 -17.72
C VAL A 102 6.63 1.57 -18.22
N LEU A 103 5.59 2.14 -18.84
CA LEU A 103 5.62 3.54 -19.28
C LEU A 103 5.74 4.51 -18.09
N LEU A 104 4.99 4.28 -17.01
CA LEU A 104 5.07 5.09 -15.78
C LEU A 104 6.44 4.99 -15.13
N LEU A 105 7.10 3.83 -15.19
CA LEU A 105 8.49 3.67 -14.73
C LEU A 105 9.43 4.53 -15.56
N ALA A 106 9.34 4.49 -16.89
CA ALA A 106 10.14 5.34 -17.77
C ALA A 106 9.89 6.84 -17.51
N VAL A 107 8.64 7.23 -17.30
CA VAL A 107 8.25 8.59 -16.91
C VAL A 107 8.87 8.97 -15.56
N ALA A 108 8.84 8.09 -14.57
CA ALA A 108 9.45 8.35 -13.26
C ALA A 108 10.96 8.62 -13.36
N PHE A 109 11.69 7.85 -14.17
CA PHE A 109 13.11 8.09 -14.45
C PHE A 109 13.35 9.40 -15.20
N LEU A 110 12.48 9.75 -16.14
CA LEU A 110 12.57 11.02 -16.85
C LEU A 110 12.36 12.19 -15.89
N LEU A 111 11.31 12.15 -15.06
CA LEU A 111 11.03 13.19 -14.06
C LEU A 111 12.16 13.31 -13.04
N SER A 112 12.68 12.17 -12.55
CA SER A 112 13.77 12.18 -11.58
C SER A 112 15.03 12.85 -12.13
N SER A 113 15.33 12.69 -13.42
CA SER A 113 16.48 13.34 -14.07
C SER A 113 16.34 14.86 -14.24
N ARG A 114 15.12 15.40 -14.12
CA ARG A 114 14.80 16.82 -14.34
C ARG A 114 14.60 17.61 -13.06
N LEU A 115 14.45 16.93 -11.93
CA LEU A 115 14.23 17.56 -10.63
C LEU A 115 15.58 17.96 -10.01
N PRO A 116 15.83 19.25 -9.76
CA PRO A 116 17.02 19.71 -9.08
C PRO A 116 16.86 19.46 -7.57
N LEU A 117 17.09 18.21 -7.15
CA LEU A 117 17.15 17.90 -5.72
C LEU A 117 18.54 18.21 -5.17
N PRO A 118 18.63 18.66 -3.90
CA PRO A 118 19.91 18.71 -3.20
C PRO A 118 20.60 17.34 -3.29
N PRO A 119 21.94 17.30 -3.36
CA PRO A 119 22.66 16.04 -3.19
C PRO A 119 22.32 15.47 -1.80
N GLY A 120 21.37 14.54 -1.77
CA GLY A 120 20.99 13.81 -0.57
C GLY A 120 21.94 12.64 -0.34
N GLU A 121 21.94 12.12 0.87
CA GLU A 121 22.76 10.96 1.28
C GLU A 121 22.23 9.62 0.71
N GLY A 122 21.21 9.67 -0.16
CA GLY A 122 20.57 8.52 -0.77
C GLY A 122 21.18 8.08 -2.11
N THR A 123 20.77 6.90 -2.57
CA THR A 123 21.20 6.39 -3.89
C THR A 123 20.43 7.10 -5.01
N PRO A 124 20.98 7.17 -6.24
CA PRO A 124 20.28 7.75 -7.41
C PRO A 124 18.95 7.08 -7.73
N LEU A 125 18.70 5.89 -7.18
CA LEU A 125 17.50 5.10 -7.42
C LEU A 125 16.31 5.48 -6.52
N VAL A 126 16.56 6.19 -5.40
CA VAL A 126 15.51 6.54 -4.41
C VAL A 126 14.40 7.36 -5.07
N LEU A 127 14.77 8.43 -5.79
CA LEU A 127 13.82 9.32 -6.43
C LEU A 127 12.97 8.65 -7.54
N PRO A 128 13.56 7.98 -8.55
CA PRO A 128 12.76 7.32 -9.58
C PRO A 128 11.88 6.21 -9.00
N ALA A 129 12.37 5.43 -8.03
CA ALA A 129 11.56 4.38 -7.39
C ALA A 129 10.37 4.95 -6.60
N ALA A 130 10.59 6.04 -5.85
CA ALA A 130 9.54 6.74 -5.13
C ALA A 130 8.47 7.31 -6.07
N LEU A 131 8.89 8.05 -7.10
CA LEU A 131 8.00 8.61 -8.11
C LEU A 131 7.22 7.52 -8.84
N PHE A 132 7.87 6.42 -9.20
CA PHE A 132 7.19 5.30 -9.83
C PHE A 132 6.10 4.71 -8.93
N ASN A 133 6.38 4.48 -7.64
CA ASN A 133 5.36 3.97 -6.70
C ASN A 133 4.18 4.94 -6.54
N ILE A 134 4.45 6.25 -6.45
CA ILE A 134 3.40 7.27 -6.38
C ILE A 134 2.51 7.19 -7.63
N LEU A 135 3.13 7.20 -8.82
CA LEU A 135 2.41 7.13 -10.10
C LEU A 135 1.65 5.81 -10.27
N ALA A 136 2.26 4.68 -9.91
CA ALA A 136 1.64 3.36 -9.96
C ALA A 136 0.45 3.25 -9.00
N GLY A 137 0.60 3.75 -7.77
CA GLY A 137 -0.49 3.80 -6.79
C GLY A 137 -1.65 4.67 -7.26
N MET A 138 -1.38 5.87 -7.79
CA MET A 138 -2.40 6.71 -8.42
C MET A 138 -3.09 6.01 -9.60
N PHE A 139 -2.33 5.32 -10.45
CA PHE A 139 -2.90 4.56 -11.56
C PHE A 139 -3.84 3.45 -11.08
N VAL A 140 -3.49 2.73 -10.01
CA VAL A 140 -4.36 1.71 -9.41
C VAL A 140 -5.64 2.35 -8.88
N ILE A 141 -5.55 3.49 -8.17
CA ILE A 141 -6.73 4.22 -7.68
C ILE A 141 -7.65 4.62 -8.84
N ALA A 142 -7.09 5.16 -9.92
CA ALA A 142 -7.85 5.65 -11.08
C ALA A 142 -8.44 4.53 -11.96
N SER A 143 -7.73 3.40 -12.07
CA SER A 143 -8.07 2.30 -12.99
C SER A 143 -8.98 1.24 -12.38
N ARG A 144 -9.12 1.19 -11.05
CA ARG A 144 -9.89 0.14 -10.36
C ARG A 144 -11.20 0.65 -9.79
N ARG A 145 -12.21 -0.23 -9.77
CA ARG A 145 -13.59 0.09 -9.35
C ARG A 145 -13.90 -0.27 -7.91
N GLN A 146 -13.22 -1.26 -7.34
CA GLN A 146 -13.52 -1.75 -5.99
C GLN A 146 -12.80 -0.90 -4.93
N ALA A 147 -13.49 -0.54 -3.85
CA ALA A 147 -12.90 0.25 -2.77
C ALA A 147 -11.61 -0.39 -2.21
N ILE A 148 -11.59 -1.71 -1.99
CA ILE A 148 -10.38 -2.43 -1.54
C ILE A 148 -9.20 -2.27 -2.50
N THR A 149 -9.45 -2.33 -3.81
CA THR A 149 -8.38 -2.14 -4.80
C THR A 149 -7.84 -0.71 -4.82
N GLN A 150 -8.71 0.27 -4.55
CA GLN A 150 -8.30 1.67 -4.40
C GLN A 150 -7.49 1.86 -3.12
N VAL A 151 -7.84 1.20 -2.02
CA VAL A 151 -7.01 1.16 -0.80
C VAL A 151 -5.64 0.58 -1.10
N LEU A 152 -5.55 -0.54 -1.80
CA LEU A 152 -4.26 -1.14 -2.16
C LEU A 152 -3.43 -0.17 -3.00
N GLY A 153 -4.04 0.53 -3.96
CA GLY A 153 -3.38 1.58 -4.73
C GLY A 153 -2.92 2.75 -3.87
N TYR A 154 -3.72 3.15 -2.90
CA TYR A 154 -3.37 4.18 -1.93
C TYR A 154 -2.20 3.77 -1.02
N LEU A 155 -2.16 2.53 -0.54
CA LEU A 155 -1.02 2.00 0.23
C LEU A 155 0.27 1.98 -0.60
N VAL A 156 0.20 1.64 -1.89
CA VAL A 156 1.35 1.72 -2.81
C VAL A 156 1.81 3.16 -3.01
N LEU A 157 0.86 4.10 -3.17
CA LEU A 157 1.16 5.53 -3.29
C LEU A 157 1.86 6.05 -2.04
N GLU A 158 1.31 5.75 -0.87
CA GLU A 158 1.87 6.11 0.44
C GLU A 158 3.28 5.50 0.63
N ASN A 159 3.49 4.24 0.23
CA ASN A 159 4.81 3.62 0.22
C ASN A 159 5.81 4.42 -0.64
N GLY A 160 5.38 4.95 -1.79
CA GLY A 160 6.19 5.84 -2.61
C GLY A 160 6.51 7.17 -1.91
N ILE A 161 5.53 7.79 -1.26
CA ILE A 161 5.73 9.01 -0.46
C ILE A 161 6.69 8.76 0.70
N TYR A 162 6.59 7.61 1.37
CA TYR A 162 7.50 7.22 2.43
C TYR A 162 8.95 7.08 1.92
N VAL A 163 9.17 6.37 0.81
CA VAL A 163 10.52 6.26 0.19
C VAL A 163 11.06 7.64 -0.16
N PHE A 164 10.24 8.51 -0.73
CA PHE A 164 10.62 9.90 -1.03
C PHE A 164 11.01 10.67 0.24
N GLY A 165 10.18 10.58 1.28
CA GLY A 165 10.37 11.25 2.56
C GLY A 165 11.65 10.80 3.26
N VAL A 166 11.88 9.49 3.37
CA VAL A 166 13.11 8.96 4.00
C VAL A 166 14.36 9.32 3.17
N GLY A 167 14.25 9.38 1.84
CA GLY A 167 15.33 9.81 0.94
C GLY A 167 15.81 11.25 1.11
N ILE A 168 14.92 12.15 1.59
CA ILE A 168 15.20 13.59 1.77
C ILE A 168 15.13 13.97 3.27
N ALA A 169 14.89 13.01 4.16
CA ALA A 169 14.62 13.22 5.58
C ALA A 169 15.71 14.01 6.31
N SER A 170 16.97 13.86 5.91
CA SER A 170 18.09 14.63 6.48
C SER A 170 17.93 16.14 6.31
N HIS A 171 17.19 16.57 5.29
CA HIS A 171 16.95 17.97 4.98
C HIS A 171 15.55 18.44 5.40
N GLN A 172 14.55 17.54 5.43
CA GLN A 172 13.17 17.87 5.76
C GLN A 172 12.49 16.79 6.63
N PRO A 173 12.66 16.83 7.97
CA PRO A 173 12.03 15.89 8.90
C PRO A 173 10.50 15.86 8.82
N LEU A 174 9.88 17.00 8.49
CA LEU A 174 8.44 17.17 8.36
C LEU A 174 7.81 16.20 7.34
N LEU A 175 8.53 15.84 6.27
CA LEU A 175 8.02 14.92 5.25
C LEU A 175 7.81 13.50 5.79
N VAL A 176 8.69 13.06 6.69
CA VAL A 176 8.56 11.75 7.34
C VAL A 176 7.36 11.74 8.27
N GLU A 177 7.17 12.82 9.05
CA GLU A 177 6.03 12.98 9.95
C GLU A 177 4.70 13.01 9.19
N LEU A 178 4.66 13.70 8.04
CA LEU A 178 3.49 13.70 7.16
C LEU A 178 3.20 12.30 6.60
N GLY A 179 4.23 11.50 6.33
CA GLY A 179 4.09 10.09 5.96
C GLY A 179 3.41 9.26 7.05
N ILE A 180 3.76 9.47 8.33
CA ILE A 180 3.10 8.80 9.45
C ILE A 180 1.63 9.22 9.56
N LEU A 181 1.33 10.51 9.34
CA LEU A 181 -0.05 10.98 9.32
C LEU A 181 -0.87 10.34 8.19
N LEU A 182 -0.23 10.12 7.04
CA LEU A 182 -0.82 9.41 5.90
C LEU A 182 -1.14 7.95 6.28
N ASP A 183 -0.24 7.25 6.99
CA ASP A 183 -0.46 5.89 7.49
C ASP A 183 -1.70 5.81 8.42
N VAL A 184 -1.88 6.82 9.30
CA VAL A 184 -3.07 6.89 10.16
C VAL A 184 -4.33 7.07 9.34
N PHE A 185 -4.30 7.93 8.31
CA PHE A 185 -5.44 8.09 7.39
C PHE A 185 -5.76 6.77 6.67
N ALA A 186 -4.73 6.05 6.21
CA ALA A 186 -4.89 4.72 5.62
C ALA A 186 -5.61 3.77 6.58
N ALA A 187 -5.16 3.70 7.84
CA ALA A 187 -5.73 2.83 8.86
C ALA A 187 -7.23 3.08 9.07
N VAL A 188 -7.62 4.36 9.16
CA VAL A 188 -9.03 4.76 9.32
C VAL A 188 -9.84 4.35 8.10
N PHE A 189 -9.32 4.58 6.90
CA PHE A 189 -10.02 4.25 5.66
C PHE A 189 -10.21 2.73 5.49
N VAL A 190 -9.15 1.95 5.77
CA VAL A 190 -9.17 0.48 5.75
C VAL A 190 -10.18 -0.06 6.78
N MET A 191 -10.19 0.50 8.00
CA MET A 191 -11.15 0.13 9.06
C MET A 191 -12.60 0.43 8.66
N GLY A 192 -12.84 1.60 8.05
CA GLY A 192 -14.16 1.97 7.55
C GLY A 192 -14.72 0.96 6.55
N ILE A 193 -13.88 0.43 5.65
CA ILE A 193 -14.28 -0.62 4.70
C ILE A 193 -14.63 -1.92 5.42
N VAL A 194 -13.84 -2.31 6.42
CA VAL A 194 -14.06 -3.53 7.20
C VAL A 194 -15.38 -3.45 7.95
N ILE A 195 -15.64 -2.34 8.64
CA ILE A 195 -16.90 -2.10 9.36
C ILE A 195 -18.09 -2.13 8.39
N PHE A 196 -18.00 -1.40 7.27
CA PHE A 196 -19.07 -1.35 6.27
C PHE A 196 -19.41 -2.73 5.71
N HIS A 197 -18.42 -3.58 5.45
CA HIS A 197 -18.66 -4.94 4.95
C HIS A 197 -19.14 -5.90 6.04
N MET A 198 -18.64 -5.79 7.27
CA MET A 198 -19.11 -6.62 8.39
C MET A 198 -20.57 -6.30 8.77
N GLY A 199 -20.99 -5.03 8.71
CA GLY A 199 -22.37 -4.64 9.01
C GLY A 199 -23.41 -5.24 8.04
N ARG A 200 -23.07 -5.34 6.74
CA ARG A 200 -23.95 -5.94 5.73
C ARG A 200 -24.18 -7.45 5.93
N GLU A 201 -23.22 -8.16 6.52
CA GLU A 201 -23.36 -9.59 6.79
C GLU A 201 -24.28 -9.84 8.00
N LEU A 202 -24.24 -8.96 9.01
CA LEU A 202 -25.12 -9.02 10.18
C LEU A 202 -26.59 -8.73 9.84
N ASP A 203 -26.86 -7.77 8.95
CA ASP A 203 -28.22 -7.48 8.45
C ASP A 203 -28.86 -8.67 7.71
N HIS A 204 -28.05 -9.55 7.12
CA HIS A 204 -28.55 -10.78 6.47
C HIS A 204 -28.77 -11.95 7.43
N ILE A 205 -28.13 -11.96 8.60
CA ILE A 205 -28.28 -13.03 9.60
C ILE A 205 -29.52 -12.81 10.48
N ASP A 206 -29.94 -11.56 10.70
CA ASP A 206 -31.01 -11.23 11.65
C ASP A 206 -32.43 -11.18 11.06
N THR A 207 -32.60 -11.52 9.77
CA THR A 207 -33.92 -11.46 9.08
C THR A 207 -34.60 -12.81 8.88
N GLY A 208 -34.02 -13.92 9.35
CA GLY A 208 -34.52 -15.28 9.07
C GLY A 208 -35.19 -16.05 10.22
N ARG A 209 -35.30 -15.50 11.44
CA ARG A 209 -35.77 -16.25 12.63
C ARG A 209 -37.17 -15.93 13.14
N MET A 210 -37.96 -15.10 12.46
CA MET A 210 -39.25 -14.63 12.97
C MET A 210 -40.49 -14.97 12.13
N THR A 211 -40.45 -15.99 11.27
CA THR A 211 -41.65 -16.37 10.47
C THR A 211 -42.09 -17.83 10.63
N LEU A 212 -41.43 -18.62 11.49
CA LEU A 212 -41.76 -20.05 11.68
C LEU A 212 -42.67 -20.35 12.90
N LEU A 213 -43.27 -19.33 13.52
CA LEU A 213 -44.08 -19.51 14.74
C LEU A 213 -45.50 -18.95 14.68
N ASN A 214 -45.99 -18.48 13.52
CA ASN A 214 -47.34 -17.88 13.44
C ASN A 214 -48.41 -18.77 12.78
N ASP A 215 -48.06 -20.01 12.39
CA ASP A 215 -49.00 -20.94 11.72
C ASP A 215 -49.55 -22.04 12.64
N TRP A 216 -49.41 -21.91 13.97
CA TRP A 216 -49.83 -22.96 14.92
C TRP A 216 -51.12 -22.69 15.70
N GLU A 217 -51.88 -21.64 15.38
CA GLU A 217 -53.10 -21.29 16.13
C GLU A 217 -54.35 -21.17 15.25
N LYS A 218 -54.57 -22.17 14.38
CA LYS A 218 -55.86 -22.42 13.73
C LYS A 218 -56.13 -23.92 13.60
N GLU A 219 -56.54 -24.55 14.70
CA GLU A 219 -57.47 -25.70 14.77
C GLU A 219 -58.15 -25.68 16.14
#